data_AF-A0A2J6N584-F1
#
_entry.id   AF-A0A2J6N584-F1
#
_cell.length_a   1.000
_cell.length_b   1.000
_cell.length_c   1.000
_cell.angle_alpha   90.00
_cell.angle_beta   90.00
_cell.angle_gamma   90.00
#
_symmetry.space_group_name_H-M   'P 1'
#
loop_
_entity.id
_entity.type
_entity.pdbx_description
1 polymer ?
#
loop_
_entity_poly.entity_id
_entity_poly.type
_entity_poly.pdbx_seq_one_letter_code
_entity_poly.pdbx_strand_id
1 'polypeptide(L)' 'MAHYKPLARKLRLSKALKSNSPIPVWVAVKTKRKVRFNFKRRFWRRNKLKV' A
#
# COMPACT_ATOMS: atom_id res chain seq x y z
N MET A 1 -11.93 11.20 -4.70
CA MET A 1 -11.18 11.63 -3.48
C MET A 1 -12.00 12.69 -2.78
N ALA A 2 -12.02 12.76 -1.44
CA ALA A 2 -12.74 13.87 -0.79
C ALA A 2 -12.09 15.21 -1.17
N HIS A 3 -12.94 16.20 -1.48
CA HIS A 3 -12.56 17.43 -2.15
C HIS A 3 -11.70 18.34 -1.25
N TYR A 4 -12.18 18.60 -0.03
CA TYR A 4 -11.55 19.50 0.93
C TYR A 4 -10.66 18.74 1.92
N LYS A 5 -9.38 18.52 1.56
CA LYS A 5 -8.36 17.95 2.45
C LYS A 5 -7.07 18.78 2.40
N PRO A 6 -6.42 19.04 3.55
CA PRO A 6 -5.10 19.66 3.58
C PRO A 6 -4.08 18.88 2.77
N LEU A 7 -3.09 19.58 2.19
CA LEU A 7 -2.04 18.97 1.37
C LEU A 7 -1.30 17.85 2.11
N ALA A 8 -0.92 18.07 3.37
CA ALA A 8 -0.25 17.06 4.19
C ALA A 8 -1.04 15.74 4.27
N ARG A 9 -2.36 15.83 4.42
CA ARG A 9 -3.23 14.65 4.44
C ARG A 9 -3.32 13.98 3.07
N LYS A 10 -3.39 14.75 1.98
CA LYS A 10 -3.37 14.21 0.60
C LYS A 10 -2.08 13.44 0.32
N LEU A 11 -0.93 13.94 0.75
CA LEU A 11 0.36 13.26 0.59
C LEU A 11 0.42 11.94 1.37
N ARG A 12 -0.04 11.91 2.62
CA ARG A 12 -0.12 10.67 3.42
C ARG A 12 -1.05 9.63 2.76
N LEU A 13 -2.20 10.07 2.26
CA LEU A 13 -3.13 9.19 1.53
C LEU A 13 -2.52 8.67 0.22
N SER A 14 -1.80 9.50 -0.52
CA SER A 14 -1.08 9.10 -1.74
C SER A 14 0.02 8.08 -1.44
N LYS A 15 0.82 8.30 -0.40
CA LYS A 15 1.83 7.34 0.07
C LYS A 15 1.20 6.00 0.45
N ALA A 16 0.09 6.03 1.19
CA ALA A 16 -0.65 4.83 1.60
C ALA A 16 -1.35 4.11 0.44
N LEU A 17 -1.59 4.80 -0.69
CA LEU A 17 -2.06 4.20 -1.93
C LEU A 17 -0.90 3.51 -2.67
N LYS A 18 0.22 4.22 -2.84
CA LYS A 18 1.43 3.70 -3.51
C LYS A 18 2.01 2.46 -2.82
N SER A 19 1.98 2.41 -1.48
CA SER A 19 2.46 1.25 -0.72
C SER A 19 1.55 0.02 -0.82
N ASN A 20 0.32 0.16 -1.32
CA ASN A 20 -0.68 -0.91 -1.37
C ASN A 20 -0.62 -1.75 -2.65
N SER A 21 0.59 -1.98 -3.18
CA SER A 21 0.85 -2.74 -4.39
C SER A 21 1.31 -4.18 -4.09
N PRO A 22 1.12 -5.11 -5.04
CA PRO A 22 1.74 -6.43 -4.96
C PRO A 22 3.26 -6.34 -5.09
N ILE A 23 3.95 -7.39 -4.65
CA ILE A 23 5.41 -7.48 -4.77
C ILE A 23 5.77 -7.76 -6.25
N PRO A 24 6.84 -7.15 -6.78
CA PRO A 24 7.32 -7.46 -8.12
C PRO A 24 7.75 -8.93 -8.27
N VAL A 25 7.51 -9.50 -9.45
CA VAL A 25 7.80 -10.91 -9.75
C VAL A 25 9.27 -11.26 -9.52
N TRP A 26 10.19 -10.39 -9.93
CA TRP A 26 11.62 -10.62 -9.79
C TRP A 26 12.06 -10.77 -8.32
N VAL A 27 11.36 -10.14 -7.36
CA VAL A 27 11.64 -10.29 -5.92
C VAL A 27 11.26 -11.69 -5.45
N ALA A 28 10.11 -12.21 -5.91
CA ALA A 28 9.68 -13.57 -5.59
C ALA A 28 10.66 -14.59 -6.17
N VAL A 29 11.19 -14.35 -7.38
CA VAL A 29 12.22 -15.20 -8.01
C VAL A 29 13.53 -15.14 -7.20
N LYS A 30 14.02 -13.92 -6.90
CA LYS A 30 15.25 -13.70 -6.12
C LYS A 30 15.22 -14.37 -4.75
N THR A 31 14.05 -14.37 -4.09
CA THR A 31 13.87 -14.95 -2.76
C THR A 31 13.50 -16.44 -2.78
N LYS A 32 13.54 -17.11 -3.94
CA LYS A 32 13.10 -18.51 -4.10
C LYS A 32 11.69 -18.74 -3.52
N ARG A 33 10.79 -17.79 -3.77
CA ARG A 33 9.39 -17.77 -3.29
C ARG A 33 9.23 -17.75 -1.77
N LYS A 34 10.26 -17.38 -0.99
CA LYS A 34 10.10 -17.12 0.45
C LYS A 34 9.18 -15.92 0.71
N VAL A 35 9.28 -14.89 -0.12
CA VAL A 35 8.40 -13.72 -0.07
C VAL A 35 7.45 -13.77 -1.26
N ARG A 36 6.18 -14.13 -1.02
CA ARG A 36 5.17 -14.36 -2.07
C ARG A 36 4.18 -13.21 -2.23
N PHE A 37 3.90 -12.48 -1.16
CA PHE A 37 2.93 -11.39 -1.15
C PHE A 37 3.37 -10.27 -0.21
N ASN A 38 2.84 -9.08 -0.43
CA ASN A 38 3.10 -7.93 0.43
C ASN A 38 2.31 -8.09 1.73
N PHE A 39 2.99 -8.47 2.81
CA PHE A 39 2.39 -8.66 4.14
C PHE A 39 1.73 -7.39 4.70
N LYS A 40 2.15 -6.20 4.25
CA LYS A 40 1.59 -4.91 4.67
C LYS A 40 0.50 -4.40 3.73
N ARG A 41 0.11 -5.18 2.72
CA ARG A 41 -1.00 -4.84 1.82
C ARG A 41 -2.30 -4.79 2.62
N ARG A 42 -3.11 -3.77 2.39
CA ARG A 42 -4.39 -3.56 3.07
C ARG A 42 -5.55 -3.53 2.10
N PHE A 43 -6.73 -3.82 2.62
CA PHE A 43 -7.99 -3.63 1.91
C PHE A 43 -8.83 -2.57 2.62
N TRP A 44 -9.38 -1.61 1.88
CA TRP A 44 -10.05 -0.43 2.43
C TRP A 44 -11.37 -0.74 3.18
N ARG A 45 -12.01 -1.88 2.88
CA ARG A 45 -13.17 -2.36 3.64
C ARG A 45 -12.78 -3.02 4.97
N ARG A 46 -11.64 -3.74 5.00
CA ARG A 46 -11.18 -4.48 6.18
C ARG A 46 -10.40 -3.62 7.17
N ASN A 47 -9.43 -2.84 6.68
CA ASN A 47 -8.54 -2.03 7.52
C ASN A 47 -8.66 -0.54 7.15
N LYS A 48 -9.03 0.29 8.13
CA LYS A 48 -9.10 1.74 7.98
C LYS A 48 -7.74 2.40 8.23
N LEU A 49 -7.50 3.49 7.51
CA LEU A 49 -6.30 4.31 7.68
C LEU A 49 -6.46 5.24 8.87
N LYS A 50 -5.54 5.16 9.84
CA LYS A 50 -5.43 6.13 10.95
C LYS A 50 -4.57 7.32 10.48
N VAL A 51 -5.14 8.18 9.63
CA VAL A 51 -4.44 9.30 8.95
C VAL A 51 -5.17 10.63 9.06
#